data_AF-A0A0T5ZQD7-F1
#
_entry.id   AF-A0A0T5ZQD7-F1
#
_cell.length_a   1.000
_cell.length_b   1.000
_cell.length_c   1.000
_cell.angle_alpha   90.00
_cell.angle_beta   90.00
_cell.angle_gamma   90.00
#
_symmetry.space_group_name_H-M   'P 1'
#
loop_
_entity.id
_entity.type
_entity.pdbx_description
1 polymer ?
#
loop_
_entity_poly.entity_id
_entity_poly.type
_entity_poly.pdbx_seq_one_letter_code
_entity_poly.pdbx_strand_id
1 'polypeptide(L)'
;MKFAKIIIIALFFILALTLIIQNQEVFSTKFPLKLDLRVYQIGPYETSNIVLLVCAFLIGVIFAIAWGAFYAVSMRHQIKERDSKIKELQSQREDIQIHGYRETPKEETFNINK
;
A
#
# COMPACT_ATOMS: atom_id res chain seq x y z
N MET A 1 -0.28 5.51 -16.00
CA MET A 1 -1.54 4.84 -15.60
C MET A 1 -2.13 5.27 -14.24
N LYS A 2 -1.53 6.22 -13.49
CA LYS A 2 -2.12 6.69 -12.21
C LYS A 2 -3.40 7.52 -12.43
N PHE A 3 -3.40 8.35 -13.47
CA PHE A 3 -4.51 9.23 -13.81
C PHE A 3 -5.78 8.46 -14.20
N ALA A 4 -5.66 7.42 -15.04
CA ALA A 4 -6.79 6.57 -15.41
C ALA A 4 -7.43 5.87 -14.20
N LYS A 5 -6.62 5.41 -13.24
CA LYS A 5 -7.14 4.82 -11.98
C LYS A 5 -7.95 5.84 -11.17
N ILE A 6 -7.47 7.09 -11.09
CA ILE A 6 -8.17 8.16 -10.37
C ILE A 6 -9.52 8.46 -11.05
N ILE A 7 -9.55 8.55 -12.38
CA ILE A 7 -10.79 8.79 -13.14
C ILE A 7 -11.81 7.68 -12.89
N ILE A 8 -11.38 6.41 -12.92
CA ILE A 8 -12.27 5.27 -12.66
C ILE A 8 -12.84 5.33 -11.24
N ILE A 9 -12.01 5.64 -10.24
CA ILE A 9 -12.46 5.78 -8.85
C ILE A 9 -13.47 6.94 -8.72
N ALA A 10 -13.21 8.07 -9.36
CA ALA A 10 -14.11 9.22 -9.35
C ALA A 10 -15.47 8.90 -9.99
N LEU A 11 -15.47 8.21 -11.14
CA LEU A 11 -16.70 7.74 -11.80
C LEU A 11 -17.49 6.79 -10.91
N PHE A 12 -16.82 5.84 -10.27
CA PHE A 12 -17.47 4.90 -9.36
C PHE A 12 -18.08 5.62 -8.16
N PHE A 13 -17.40 6.62 -7.63
CA PHE A 13 -17.90 7.44 -6.53
C PHE A 13 -19.14 8.24 -6.92
N ILE A 14 -19.15 8.88 -8.09
CA ILE A 14 -20.31 9.62 -8.62
C ILE A 14 -21.50 8.67 -8.84
N LEU A 15 -21.25 7.49 -9.40
CA LEU A 15 -22.28 6.48 -9.62
C LEU A 15 -22.90 6.03 -8.29
N ALA A 16 -22.08 5.74 -7.28
CA ALA A 16 -22.54 5.36 -5.95
C ALA A 16 -23.40 6.46 -5.30
N LEU A 17 -22.94 7.72 -5.35
CA LEU A 17 -23.71 8.88 -4.86
C LEU A 17 -25.06 9.00 -5.56
N THR A 18 -25.06 8.84 -6.88
CA THR A 18 -26.28 8.93 -7.69
C THR A 18 -27.28 7.84 -7.31
N LEU A 19 -26.82 6.59 -7.13
CA LEU A 19 -27.67 5.50 -6.68
C LEU A 19 -28.25 5.74 -5.29
N ILE A 20 -27.46 6.28 -4.36
CA ILE A 20 -27.92 6.60 -3.00
C ILE A 20 -29.00 7.68 -3.05
N ILE A 21 -28.77 8.77 -3.79
CA ILE A 21 -29.71 9.89 -3.90
C ILE A 21 -31.01 9.44 -4.59
N GLN A 22 -30.92 8.69 -5.69
CA GLN A 22 -32.11 8.19 -6.39
C GLN A 22 -32.94 7.20 -5.55
N ASN A 23 -32.30 6.43 -4.68
CA ASN A 23 -32.97 5.44 -3.83
C ASN A 23 -33.11 5.92 -2.37
N GLN A 24 -33.16 7.24 -2.15
CA GLN A 24 -33.14 7.83 -0.81
C GLN A 24 -34.27 7.31 0.09
N GLU A 25 -35.45 7.03 -0.47
CA GLU A 25 -36.59 6.47 0.28
C GLU A 25 -36.26 5.11 0.91
N VAL A 26 -35.60 4.23 0.15
CA VAL A 26 -35.14 2.92 0.62
C VAL A 26 -34.08 3.07 1.72
N PHE A 27 -33.19 4.06 1.60
CA PHE A 27 -32.15 4.31 2.59
C PHE A 27 -32.64 5.00 3.87
N SER A 28 -33.72 5.77 3.78
CA SER A 28 -34.31 6.52 4.90
C SER A 28 -35.35 5.71 5.67
N THR A 29 -35.80 4.60 5.11
CA THR A 29 -36.75 3.69 5.76
C THR A 29 -36.15 3.19 7.08
N LYS A 30 -36.91 3.36 8.16
CA LYS A 30 -36.56 2.87 9.49
C LYS A 30 -37.00 1.42 9.63
N PHE A 31 -36.18 0.63 10.30
CA PHE A 31 -36.48 -0.74 10.63
C PHE A 31 -35.92 -1.09 12.00
N PRO A 32 -36.56 -2.05 12.70
CA PRO A 32 -36.05 -2.56 13.96
C PRO A 32 -34.79 -3.40 13.69
N LEU A 33 -33.64 -2.93 14.14
CA LEU A 33 -32.42 -3.70 14.17
C LEU A 33 -32.31 -4.42 15.52
N LYS A 34 -32.24 -5.74 15.46
CA LYS A 34 -31.96 -6.61 16.60
C LYS A 34 -30.74 -7.46 16.28
N LEU A 35 -29.78 -7.49 17.19
CA LEU A 35 -28.70 -8.46 17.16
C LEU A 35 -29.07 -9.60 18.09
N ASP A 36 -29.31 -10.77 17.53
CA ASP A 36 -29.59 -11.99 18.28
C ASP A 36 -28.38 -12.92 18.17
N LEU A 37 -27.43 -12.76 19.09
CA LEU A 37 -26.42 -13.78 19.31
C LEU A 37 -27.03 -14.76 20.31
N ARG A 38 -26.91 -16.06 20.06
CA ARG A 38 -27.51 -17.15 20.87
C ARG A 38 -27.38 -16.99 22.40
N VAL A 39 -26.37 -16.26 22.86
CA VAL A 39 -26.03 -15.97 24.26
C VAL A 39 -26.20 -14.50 24.67
N TYR A 40 -26.42 -13.60 23.70
CA TYR A 40 -26.47 -12.16 23.92
C TYR A 40 -27.42 -11.47 22.93
N GLN A 41 -28.48 -10.85 23.44
CA GLN A 41 -29.42 -10.09 22.63
C GLN A 41 -29.22 -8.58 22.84
N ILE A 42 -29.12 -7.84 21.75
CA ILE A 42 -29.06 -6.38 21.75
C ILE A 42 -30.20 -5.86 20.88
N GLY A 43 -31.00 -4.93 21.42
CA GLY A 43 -32.13 -4.31 20.72
C GLY A 43 -33.50 -4.75 21.22
N PRO A 44 -34.60 -4.27 20.58
CA PRO A 44 -34.62 -3.61 19.28
C PRO A 44 -34.25 -2.12 19.31
N TYR A 45 -33.49 -1.66 18.32
CA TYR A 45 -33.27 -0.24 18.03
C TYR A 45 -33.82 0.11 16.67
N GLU A 46 -34.58 1.20 16.58
CA GLU A 46 -35.01 1.75 15.29
C GLU A 46 -33.82 2.43 14.62
N THR A 47 -33.39 1.89 13.48
CA THR A 47 -32.30 2.44 12.68
C THR A 47 -32.72 2.55 11.23
N SER A 48 -32.00 3.35 10.44
CA SER A 48 -32.21 3.43 8.99
C SER A 48 -31.04 2.79 8.24
N ASN A 49 -31.33 2.34 7.01
CA ASN A 49 -30.35 1.67 6.14
C ASN A 49 -29.11 2.55 5.89
N ILE A 50 -29.27 3.88 5.87
CA ILE A 50 -28.15 4.81 5.70
C ILE A 50 -27.14 4.74 6.85
N VAL A 51 -27.60 4.53 8.09
CA VAL A 51 -26.70 4.38 9.27
C VAL A 51 -25.86 3.12 9.12
N LEU A 52 -26.47 2.03 8.69
CA LEU A 52 -25.79 0.76 8.46
C LEU A 52 -24.75 0.86 7.33
N LEU A 53 -25.10 1.57 6.25
CA LEU A 53 -24.19 1.82 5.14
C LEU A 53 -22.97 2.64 5.59
N VAL A 54 -23.19 3.71 6.37
CA VAL A 54 -22.10 4.53 6.92
C VAL A 54 -21.21 3.71 7.85
N CYS A 55 -21.78 2.89 8.75
CA CYS A 55 -21.01 2.02 9.62
C CYS A 55 -20.16 1.02 8.82
N ALA A 56 -20.74 0.37 7.79
CA ALA A 56 -20.01 -0.55 6.93
C ALA A 56 -18.87 0.14 6.17
N PHE A 57 -19.11 1.35 5.66
CA PHE A 57 -18.07 2.16 5.01
C PHE A 57 -16.93 2.48 5.96
N LEU A 58 -17.22 2.92 7.20
CA LEU A 58 -16.20 3.24 8.20
C LEU A 58 -15.35 2.01 8.55
N ILE A 59 -15.96 0.84 8.70
CA ILE A 59 -15.23 -0.42 8.91
C ILE A 59 -14.29 -0.68 7.73
N GLY A 60 -14.78 -0.53 6.49
CA GLY A 60 -13.96 -0.65 5.29
C GLY A 60 -12.77 0.31 5.25
N VAL A 61 -12.97 1.57 5.66
CA VAL A 61 -11.89 2.58 5.76
C VAL A 61 -10.84 2.14 6.78
N ILE A 62 -11.25 1.66 7.95
CA ILE A 62 -10.33 1.15 8.97
C ILE A 62 -9.49 -0.01 8.42
N PHE A 63 -10.12 -0.97 7.72
CA PHE A 63 -9.40 -2.06 7.07
C PHE A 63 -8.43 -1.58 5.99
N ALA A 64 -8.83 -0.61 5.17
CA ALA A 64 -7.97 -0.05 4.14
C ALA A 64 -6.74 0.66 4.73
N ILE A 65 -6.92 1.42 5.82
CA ILE A 65 -5.82 2.07 6.54
C ILE A 65 -4.89 1.01 7.13
N ALA A 66 -5.44 0.00 7.80
CA ALA A 66 -4.65 -1.09 8.36
C ALA A 66 -3.83 -1.79 7.28
N TRP A 67 -4.45 -2.14 6.15
CA TRP A 67 -3.77 -2.76 5.01
C TRP A 67 -2.67 -1.87 4.44
N GLY A 68 -2.94 -0.56 4.28
CA GLY A 68 -1.95 0.42 3.84
C GLY A 68 -0.75 0.51 4.78
N ALA A 69 -0.98 0.48 6.09
CA ALA A 69 0.08 0.46 7.10
C ALA A 69 0.93 -0.83 7.02
N PHE A 70 0.29 -2.00 6.92
CA PHE A 70 0.99 -3.28 6.73
C PHE A 70 1.84 -3.27 5.45
N TYR A 71 1.28 -2.78 4.34
CA TYR A 71 1.99 -2.67 3.07
C TYR A 71 3.21 -1.75 3.18
N ALA A 72 3.08 -0.59 3.82
CA ALA A 72 4.18 0.35 4.03
C ALA A 72 5.32 -0.26 4.86
N VAL A 73 4.99 -1.03 5.91
CA VAL A 73 5.99 -1.76 6.72
C VAL A 73 6.69 -2.83 5.87
N SER A 74 5.94 -3.61 5.09
CA SER A 74 6.52 -4.64 4.22
C SER A 74 7.47 -4.04 3.16
N MET A 75 7.16 -2.85 2.64
CA MET A 75 8.00 -2.17 1.65
C MET A 75 9.28 -1.61 2.26
N ARG A 76 9.27 -1.16 3.52
CA ARG A 76 10.51 -0.77 4.22
C ARG A 76 11.50 -1.94 4.34
N HIS A 77 10.99 -3.14 4.58
CA HIS A 77 11.84 -4.33 4.65
C HIS A 77 12.48 -4.65 3.29
N GLN A 78 11.68 -4.61 2.22
CA GLN A 78 12.17 -4.83 0.85
C GLN A 78 13.17 -3.75 0.39
N ILE A 79 12.97 -2.49 0.79
CA ILE A 79 13.92 -1.41 0.49
C ILE A 79 15.26 -1.67 1.18
N LYS A 80 15.25 -2.06 2.47
CA LYS A 80 16.49 -2.37 3.20
C LYS A 80 17.26 -3.53 2.58
N GLU A 81 16.56 -4.57 2.15
CA GLU A 81 17.19 -5.71 1.47
C GLU A 81 17.80 -5.30 0.10
N ARG A 82 17.10 -4.45 -0.66
CA ARG A 82 17.63 -3.91 -1.92
C ARG A 82 18.84 -3.01 -1.70
N ASP A 83 18.81 -2.13 -0.70
CA ASP A 83 19.95 -1.26 -0.37
C ASP A 83 21.18 -2.06 0.08
N SER A 84 20.98 -3.14 0.86
CA SER A 84 22.06 -4.05 1.22
C SER A 84 22.67 -4.75 -0.01
N LYS A 85 21.84 -5.23 -0.94
CA LYS A 85 22.32 -5.82 -2.20
C LYS A 85 23.05 -4.81 -3.09
N ILE A 86 22.56 -3.56 -3.16
CA ILE A 86 23.24 -2.49 -3.91
C ILE A 86 24.62 -2.24 -3.31
N LYS A 87 24.72 -2.15 -1.99
CA LYS A 87 25.99 -1.92 -1.29
C LYS A 87 26.97 -3.08 -1.48
N GLU A 88 26.49 -4.31 -1.44
CA GLU A 88 27.30 -5.52 -1.70
C GLU A 88 27.82 -5.55 -3.14
N LEU A 89 26.97 -5.26 -4.13
CA LEU A 89 27.36 -5.18 -5.54
C LEU A 89 28.34 -4.02 -5.82
N GLN A 90 28.21 -2.90 -5.10
CA GLN A 90 29.17 -1.79 -5.19
C GLN A 90 30.54 -2.16 -4.61
N SER A 91 30.56 -2.82 -3.44
CA SER A 91 31.80 -3.32 -2.83
C SER A 91 32.52 -4.32 -3.75
N GLN A 92 31.78 -5.27 -4.35
CA GLN A 92 32.36 -6.21 -5.30
C GLN A 92 32.93 -5.50 -6.54
N ARG A 93 32.29 -4.43 -7.02
CA ARG A 93 32.82 -3.63 -8.14
C ARG A 93 34.12 -2.91 -7.79
N GLU A 94 34.20 -2.33 -6.58
CA GLU A 94 35.42 -1.68 -6.09
C GLU A 94 36.56 -2.69 -5.90
N ASP A 95 36.28 -3.86 -5.31
CA ASP A 95 37.28 -4.92 -5.14
C ASP A 95 37.81 -5.46 -6.48
N ILE A 96 36.93 -5.65 -7.48
CA ILE A 96 37.31 -6.07 -8.83
C ILE A 96 38.15 -4.98 -9.53
N GLN A 97 37.83 -3.69 -9.34
CA GLN A 97 38.63 -2.60 -9.89
C GLN A 97 40.01 -2.48 -9.22
N ILE A 98 40.08 -2.68 -7.91
CA ILE A 98 41.35 -2.63 -7.16
C ILE A 98 42.24 -3.83 -7.52
N HIS A 99 41.67 -5.02 -7.75
CA HIS A 99 42.44 -6.16 -8.24
C HIS A 99 42.88 -6.01 -9.70
N GLY A 100 42.02 -5.50 -10.59
CA GLY A 100 42.39 -5.20 -11.98
C GLY A 100 43.51 -4.16 -12.11
N TYR A 101 43.65 -3.24 -11.14
CA TYR A 101 44.76 -2.28 -11.08
C TYR A 101 46.06 -2.88 -10.53
N ARG A 102 45.99 -4.05 -9.89
CA ARG A 102 47.14 -4.75 -9.29
C ARG A 102 47.78 -5.75 -10.25
N GLU A 103 47.04 -6.18 -11.28
CA GLU A 103 47.50 -7.14 -12.29
C GLU A 103 48.12 -6.51 -13.54
N THR A 104 48.06 -5.18 -13.71
CA THR A 104 48.89 -4.51 -14.73
C THR A 104 50.34 -4.47 -14.23
N PRO A 105 51.29 -5.16 -14.89
CA PRO A 105 52.70 -5.11 -14.51
C PRO A 105 53.16 -3.66 -14.62
N LYS A 106 53.77 -3.16 -13.55
CA LYS A 106 54.51 -1.89 -13.59
C LYS A 106 55.55 -2.02 -14.69
N GLU A 107 55.41 -1.25 -15.76
CA GLU A 107 56.47 -1.07 -16.74
C GLU A 107 57.75 -0.72 -15.99
N GLU A 108 58.74 -1.61 -16.10
CA GLU A 108 60.08 -1.40 -15.61
C GLU A 108 60.62 -0.10 -16.20
N THR A 109 60.93 0.86 -15.33
CA THR A 109 61.76 2.01 -15.66
C THR A 109 63.15 1.49 -16.04
N PHE A 110 63.36 1.16 -17.32
CA PHE A 110 64.67 0.86 -17.87
C PHE A 110 65.42 2.17 -18.11
N ASN A 111 66.22 2.52 -17.11
CA ASN A 111 67.11 3.67 -17.11
C ASN A 111 68.31 3.34 -18.02
N ILE A 112 68.36 3.90 -19.24
CA ILE A 112 69.59 3.88 -20.05
C ILE A 112 70.28 5.21 -19.89
N ASN A 113 71.25 5.22 -18.98
CA ASN A 113 72.31 6.21 -18.93
C ASN A 113 73.51 5.60 -19.66
N LYS A 114 73.76 6.01 -20.92
CA LYS A 114 75.11 6.21 -21.49
C LYS A 114 75.06 6.84 -22.89
#